data_AF-A0A9W6ZZV0-F1
#
_entry.id   AF-A0A9W6ZZV0-F1
#
_cell.length_a   1.000
_cell.length_b   1.000
_cell.length_c   1.000
_cell.angle_alpha   90.00
_cell.angle_beta   90.00
_cell.angle_gamma   90.00
#
_symmetry.space_group_name_H-M   'P 1'
#
loop_
_entity.id
_entity.type
_entity.pdbx_description
1 polymer ?
#
loop_
_entity_poly.entity_id
_entity_poly.type
_entity_poly.pdbx_seq_one_letter_code
_entity_poly.pdbx_strand_id
1 'polypeptide(L)'
;MSSSSSSLPTPSGFSVLVSAATFKFNLAHFVAYKGFRERLHGHNYKLSIELFGPRISSDGYVLDFGVVKSVCKAVCKSLNEHVIIPQKSDVLDVRDLEGKEDHVIVTCEDGCVFVFPKKDCYFAEIAHSTVEEISLMLYGRIMEGLGVGKLLGRGIDRVVIGLSEALGQESTVEIPVVEGFDREEWERTGFNGFLKRGGGKVEFKGISCGRCGCQCGEGKGKGGGEGGETGGS
;
A
#
# COMPACT_ATOMS: atom_id res chain seq x y z
N MET A 1 24.53 -38.89 -30.91
CA MET A 1 24.23 -37.55 -31.45
C MET A 1 24.86 -36.55 -30.50
N SER A 2 25.96 -35.91 -30.91
CA SER A 2 26.66 -34.93 -30.07
C SER A 2 25.79 -33.70 -29.88
N SER A 3 25.46 -33.40 -28.63
CA SER A 3 24.84 -32.15 -28.22
C SER A 3 25.86 -31.03 -28.42
N SER A 4 25.72 -30.26 -29.50
CA SER A 4 26.50 -29.05 -29.74
C SER A 4 26.12 -28.02 -28.67
N SER A 5 26.98 -27.79 -27.67
CA SER A 5 26.78 -26.67 -26.75
C SER A 5 26.99 -25.37 -27.52
N SER A 6 25.91 -24.62 -27.72
CA SER A 6 25.96 -23.28 -28.29
C SER A 6 26.88 -22.38 -27.46
N SER A 7 27.80 -21.67 -28.12
CA SER A 7 28.67 -20.66 -27.48
C SER A 7 27.97 -19.31 -27.29
N LEU A 8 26.68 -19.21 -27.62
CA LEU A 8 25.91 -17.98 -27.54
C LEU A 8 25.37 -17.75 -26.11
N PRO A 9 25.31 -16.49 -25.64
CA PRO A 9 24.78 -16.17 -24.33
C PRO A 9 23.26 -16.42 -24.26
N THR A 10 22.78 -16.83 -23.09
CA THR A 10 21.34 -16.95 -22.80
C THR A 10 20.94 -15.85 -21.81
N PRO A 11 19.92 -15.02 -22.11
CA PRO A 11 19.40 -14.05 -21.16
C PRO A 11 18.87 -14.72 -19.89
N SER A 12 19.08 -14.11 -18.71
CA SER A 12 18.63 -14.64 -17.42
C SER A 12 17.17 -14.32 -17.09
N GLY A 13 16.56 -13.36 -17.79
CA GLY A 13 15.20 -12.91 -17.55
C GLY A 13 15.00 -11.49 -18.05
N PHE A 14 13.87 -10.89 -17.68
CA PHE A 14 13.54 -9.51 -17.97
C PHE A 14 13.15 -8.80 -16.68
N SER A 15 13.39 -7.50 -16.65
CA SER A 15 12.71 -6.61 -15.73
C SER A 15 11.85 -5.63 -16.51
N VAL A 16 10.73 -5.23 -15.93
CA VAL A 16 9.83 -4.22 -16.50
C VAL A 16 9.58 -3.12 -15.48
N LEU A 17 10.20 -1.97 -15.71
CA LEU A 17 10.00 -0.76 -14.91
C LEU A 17 8.80 0.02 -15.44
N VAL A 18 7.86 0.33 -14.56
CA VAL A 18 6.67 1.13 -14.84
C VAL A 18 6.70 2.37 -13.95
N SER A 19 6.79 3.52 -14.60
CA SER A 19 6.51 4.82 -13.99
C SER A 19 5.59 5.60 -14.92
N ALA A 20 4.63 6.33 -14.35
CA ALA A 20 3.67 7.11 -15.10
C ALA A 20 3.37 8.43 -14.40
N ALA A 21 2.95 9.44 -15.17
CA ALA A 21 2.53 10.74 -14.60
C ALA A 21 1.34 10.62 -13.62
N THR A 22 0.60 9.51 -13.69
CA THR A 22 -0.52 9.19 -12.78
C THR A 22 -0.10 8.46 -11.51
N PHE A 23 1.16 8.01 -11.40
CA PHE A 23 1.69 7.36 -10.20
C PHE A 23 2.19 8.42 -9.24
N LYS A 24 1.30 9.32 -8.87
CA LYS A 24 1.59 10.44 -7.98
C LYS A 24 0.46 10.64 -6.99
N PHE A 25 0.82 11.12 -5.82
CA PHE A 25 -0.12 11.51 -4.79
C PHE A 25 0.51 12.59 -3.92
N ASN A 26 -0.32 13.51 -3.44
CA ASN A 26 0.13 14.59 -2.59
C ASN A 26 -0.26 14.25 -1.15
N LEU A 27 0.69 14.26 -0.22
CA LEU A 27 0.42 14.08 1.20
C LEU A 27 1.01 15.23 2.00
N ALA A 28 0.31 15.62 3.05
CA ALA A 28 0.90 16.35 4.16
C ALA A 28 1.40 15.34 5.21
N HIS A 29 2.54 15.62 5.82
CA HIS A 29 3.15 14.77 6.84
C HIS A 29 4.12 15.54 7.73
N PHE A 30 4.56 14.89 8.79
CA PHE A 30 5.75 15.24 9.55
C PHE A 30 6.30 13.97 10.20
N VAL A 31 7.61 13.81 10.15
CA VAL A 31 8.35 12.76 10.83
C VAL A 31 8.55 13.15 12.29
N ALA A 32 8.25 12.21 13.17
CA ALA A 32 8.52 12.29 14.60
C ALA A 32 9.11 10.96 15.07
N TYR A 33 10.17 11.02 15.86
CA TYR A 33 10.77 9.88 16.56
C TYR A 33 11.32 10.38 17.91
N LYS A 34 11.87 9.49 18.74
CA LYS A 34 12.29 9.83 20.10
C LYS A 34 13.17 11.09 20.15
N GLY A 35 12.67 12.15 20.78
CA GLY A 35 13.41 13.42 20.94
C GLY A 35 13.52 14.28 19.69
N PHE A 36 12.78 13.98 18.62
CA PHE A 36 12.76 14.76 17.38
C PHE A 36 11.36 14.84 16.77
N ARG A 37 11.03 16.03 16.25
CA ARG A 37 9.82 16.26 15.47
C ARG A 37 10.10 17.38 14.47
N GLU A 38 9.85 17.12 13.19
CA GLU A 38 9.91 18.16 12.17
C GLU A 38 8.57 18.90 12.04
N ARG A 39 8.56 20.06 11.38
CA ARG A 39 7.32 20.84 11.14
C ARG A 39 6.42 20.16 10.11
N LEU A 40 5.11 20.29 10.27
CA LEU A 40 4.13 19.87 9.26
C LEU A 40 4.42 20.53 7.92
N HIS A 41 4.50 19.73 6.88
CA HIS A 41 4.67 20.15 5.49
C HIS A 41 4.06 19.07 4.58
N GLY A 42 4.44 19.03 3.30
CA GLY A 42 3.97 18.00 2.39
C GLY A 42 4.79 17.87 1.12
N HIS A 43 4.55 16.77 0.41
CA HIS A 43 5.28 16.41 -0.81
C HIS A 43 4.35 15.92 -1.90
N ASN A 44 4.84 16.06 -3.14
CA ASN A 44 4.25 15.42 -4.31
C ASN A 44 5.00 14.10 -4.54
N TYR A 45 4.51 13.03 -3.91
CA TYR A 45 5.13 11.73 -4.01
C TYR A 45 4.99 11.15 -5.41
N LYS A 46 6.02 10.46 -5.87
CA LYS A 46 6.00 9.72 -7.15
C LYS A 46 6.41 8.27 -6.93
N LEU A 47 5.54 7.36 -7.37
CA LEU A 47 5.73 5.92 -7.29
C LEU A 47 6.34 5.39 -8.61
N SER A 48 7.24 4.42 -8.47
CA SER A 48 7.71 3.53 -9.53
C SER A 48 7.60 2.08 -9.07
N ILE A 49 7.43 1.17 -10.02
CA ILE A 49 7.44 -0.27 -9.75
C ILE A 49 8.23 -0.99 -10.84
N GLU A 50 9.11 -1.90 -10.44
CA GLU A 50 9.80 -2.80 -11.35
C GLU A 50 9.47 -4.24 -11.00
N LEU A 51 9.13 -5.05 -12.00
CA LEU A 51 8.81 -6.47 -11.83
C LEU A 51 9.84 -7.31 -12.57
N PHE A 52 10.38 -8.32 -11.90
CA PHE A 52 11.38 -9.24 -12.44
C PHE A 52 10.76 -10.60 -12.71
N GLY A 53 10.99 -11.14 -13.89
CA GLY A 53 10.50 -12.47 -14.26
C GLY A 53 11.00 -12.91 -15.62
N PRO A 54 10.78 -14.18 -16.00
CA PRO A 54 11.09 -14.66 -17.33
C PRO A 54 10.16 -14.00 -18.36
N ARG A 55 10.62 -13.89 -19.61
CA ARG A 55 9.69 -13.70 -20.73
C ARG A 55 9.27 -15.06 -21.24
N ILE A 56 8.25 -15.66 -20.64
CA ILE A 56 7.52 -16.75 -21.30
C ILE A 56 6.07 -16.71 -20.80
N SER A 57 5.22 -15.99 -21.51
CA SER A 57 3.81 -16.35 -21.70
C SER A 57 3.58 -16.36 -23.21
N SER A 58 2.60 -17.12 -23.70
CA SER A 58 2.23 -17.13 -25.12
C SER A 58 1.85 -15.75 -25.66
N ASP A 59 1.54 -14.81 -24.76
CA ASP A 59 1.23 -13.40 -25.05
C ASP A 59 2.47 -12.49 -25.21
N GLY A 60 3.68 -12.97 -24.87
CA GLY A 60 4.94 -12.24 -25.05
C GLY A 60 5.29 -11.22 -23.97
N TYR A 61 4.48 -11.04 -22.92
CA TYR A 61 4.73 -10.09 -21.83
C TYR A 61 5.38 -10.74 -20.60
N VAL A 62 6.12 -9.96 -19.81
CA VAL A 62 6.37 -10.29 -18.38
C VAL A 62 5.07 -10.08 -17.61
N LEU A 63 4.50 -8.87 -17.71
CA LEU A 63 3.15 -8.52 -17.25
C LEU A 63 2.61 -7.38 -18.12
N ASP A 64 1.30 -7.35 -18.35
CA ASP A 64 0.67 -6.24 -19.07
C ASP A 64 0.75 -4.94 -18.26
N PHE A 65 1.34 -3.90 -18.87
CA PHE A 65 1.43 -2.57 -18.29
C PHE A 65 0.08 -1.95 -17.95
N GLY A 66 -1.00 -2.30 -18.65
CA GLY A 66 -2.35 -1.83 -18.34
C GLY A 66 -2.79 -2.25 -16.95
N VAL A 67 -2.52 -3.50 -16.56
CA VAL A 67 -2.82 -4.04 -15.22
C VAL A 67 -2.02 -3.30 -14.16
N VAL A 68 -0.70 -3.15 -14.36
CA VAL A 68 0.17 -2.43 -13.43
C VAL A 68 -0.27 -0.97 -13.26
N LYS A 69 -0.55 -0.29 -14.37
CA LYS A 69 -1.01 1.09 -14.37
C LYS A 69 -2.33 1.29 -13.63
N SER A 70 -3.28 0.38 -13.84
CA SER A 70 -4.58 0.44 -13.16
C SER A 70 -4.42 0.34 -11.65
N VAL A 71 -3.67 -0.66 -11.17
CA VAL A 71 -3.47 -0.91 -9.74
C VAL A 71 -2.68 0.23 -9.10
N CYS A 72 -1.52 0.59 -9.63
CA CYS A 72 -0.69 1.65 -9.06
C CYS A 72 -1.43 3.00 -9.03
N LYS A 73 -2.19 3.34 -10.09
CA LYS A 73 -3.01 4.55 -10.11
C LYS A 73 -4.10 4.53 -9.02
N ALA A 74 -4.77 3.40 -8.83
CA ALA A 74 -5.80 3.26 -7.80
C ALA A 74 -5.22 3.43 -6.40
N VAL A 75 -4.08 2.79 -6.12
CA VAL A 75 -3.37 2.91 -4.84
C VAL A 75 -2.94 4.37 -4.61
N CYS A 76 -2.24 5.02 -5.55
CA CYS A 76 -1.85 6.43 -5.42
C CYS A 76 -3.07 7.33 -5.18
N LYS A 77 -4.17 7.12 -5.92
CA LYS A 77 -5.39 7.90 -5.75
C LYS A 77 -5.98 7.79 -4.34
N SER A 78 -5.85 6.62 -3.69
CA SER A 78 -6.37 6.42 -2.33
C SER A 78 -5.62 7.20 -1.25
N LEU A 79 -4.36 7.59 -1.51
CA LEU A 79 -3.55 8.40 -0.59
C LEU A 79 -3.65 9.91 -0.89
N ASN A 80 -3.94 10.29 -2.13
CA ASN A 80 -3.88 11.68 -2.57
C ASN A 80 -4.75 12.62 -1.72
N GLU A 81 -4.22 13.80 -1.39
CA GLU A 81 -4.92 14.89 -0.68
C GLU A 81 -5.28 14.58 0.78
N HIS A 82 -4.42 13.84 1.48
CA HIS A 82 -4.58 13.58 2.93
C HIS A 82 -3.36 14.03 3.74
N VAL A 83 -3.56 14.18 5.05
CA VAL A 83 -2.49 14.13 6.06
C VAL A 83 -2.28 12.66 6.44
N ILE A 84 -1.08 12.12 6.27
CA ILE A 84 -0.80 10.75 6.71
C ILE A 84 -0.55 10.71 8.23
N ILE A 85 -1.23 9.81 8.93
CA ILE A 85 -1.14 9.63 10.38
C ILE A 85 -0.54 8.24 10.69
N PRO A 86 0.72 8.16 11.18
CA PRO A 86 1.36 6.90 11.56
C PRO A 86 0.74 6.28 12.83
N GLN A 87 -0.10 5.26 12.66
CA GLN A 87 -0.82 4.61 13.78
C GLN A 87 0.06 3.69 14.64
N LYS A 88 1.29 3.40 14.22
CA LYS A 88 2.23 2.58 15.01
C LYS A 88 3.36 3.41 15.62
N SER A 89 3.28 4.73 15.55
CA SER A 89 4.30 5.59 16.15
C SER A 89 4.34 5.42 17.66
N ASP A 90 5.53 5.33 18.25
CA ASP A 90 5.75 5.31 19.71
C ASP A 90 5.85 6.69 20.34
N VAL A 91 5.86 7.75 19.53
CA VAL A 91 6.04 9.13 19.98
C VAL A 91 4.85 10.03 19.66
N LEU A 92 3.81 9.48 19.02
CA LEU A 92 2.55 10.17 18.76
C LEU A 92 1.44 9.53 19.58
N ASP A 93 0.69 10.37 20.28
CA ASP A 93 -0.57 10.00 20.92
C ASP A 93 -1.71 10.44 20.00
N VAL A 94 -2.42 9.46 19.42
CA VAL A 94 -3.46 9.69 18.41
C VAL A 94 -4.79 9.20 18.95
N ARG A 95 -5.76 10.12 19.07
CA ARG A 95 -7.07 9.84 19.67
C ARG A 95 -8.19 10.60 18.97
N ASP A 96 -9.43 10.17 19.20
CA ASP A 96 -10.61 10.95 18.86
C ASP A 96 -10.67 12.25 19.67
N LEU A 97 -11.06 13.36 19.05
CA LEU A 97 -11.27 14.60 19.79
C LEU A 97 -12.58 14.52 20.59
N GLU A 98 -12.50 14.70 21.90
CA GLU A 98 -13.67 14.70 22.78
C GLU A 98 -14.69 15.76 22.36
N GLY A 99 -15.96 15.37 22.30
CA GLY A 99 -17.05 16.23 21.84
C GLY A 99 -17.09 16.48 20.33
N LYS A 100 -16.16 15.90 19.54
CA LYS A 100 -16.11 16.06 18.09
C LYS A 100 -15.51 14.83 17.39
N GLU A 101 -16.28 13.74 17.35
CA GLU A 101 -15.84 12.40 16.91
C GLU A 101 -15.39 12.30 15.44
N ASP A 102 -15.74 13.28 14.58
CA ASP A 102 -15.26 13.37 13.20
C ASP A 102 -13.87 14.02 13.10
N HIS A 103 -13.23 14.36 14.23
CA HIS A 103 -11.88 14.91 14.32
C HIS A 103 -10.95 13.98 15.10
N VAL A 104 -9.66 14.06 14.73
CA VAL A 104 -8.56 13.39 15.43
C VAL A 104 -7.67 14.45 16.08
N ILE A 105 -7.18 14.15 17.27
CA ILE A 105 -6.12 14.89 17.95
C ILE A 105 -4.82 14.08 17.90
N VAL A 106 -3.72 14.74 17.54
CA VAL A 106 -2.37 14.17 17.50
C VAL A 106 -1.49 14.98 18.43
N THR A 107 -1.03 14.38 19.52
CA THR A 107 -0.13 15.01 20.49
C THR A 107 1.28 14.43 20.36
N CYS A 108 2.27 15.32 20.26
CA CYS A 108 3.68 14.97 20.13
C CYS A 108 4.42 15.02 21.48
N GLU A 109 5.61 14.39 21.58
CA GLU A 109 6.44 14.39 22.80
C GLU A 109 6.83 15.79 23.29
N ASP A 110 6.95 16.77 22.39
CA ASP A 110 7.28 18.17 22.71
C ASP A 110 6.06 18.99 23.21
N GLY A 111 4.90 18.35 23.36
CA GLY A 111 3.65 18.99 23.76
C GLY A 111 2.92 19.70 22.60
N CYS A 112 3.43 19.65 21.37
CA CYS A 112 2.73 20.15 20.20
C CYS A 112 1.44 19.32 19.96
N VAL A 113 0.37 20.01 19.54
CA VAL A 113 -0.93 19.39 19.29
C VAL A 113 -1.43 19.80 17.91
N PHE A 114 -1.81 18.81 17.12
CA PHE A 114 -2.54 18.98 15.88
C PHE A 114 -3.96 18.44 16.01
N VAL A 115 -4.91 19.09 15.32
CA VAL A 115 -6.29 18.63 15.22
C VAL A 115 -6.70 18.65 13.75
N PHE A 116 -7.18 17.52 13.26
CA PHE A 116 -7.58 17.36 11.86
C PHE A 116 -8.98 16.74 11.76
N PRO A 117 -9.80 17.10 10.76
CA PRO A 117 -10.95 16.28 10.39
C PRO A 117 -10.48 14.89 9.94
N LYS A 118 -11.07 13.81 10.46
CA LYS A 118 -10.68 12.43 10.13
C LYS A 118 -10.73 12.13 8.63
N LYS A 119 -11.68 12.75 7.92
CA LYS A 119 -11.84 12.60 6.46
C LYS A 119 -10.66 13.17 5.65
N ASP A 120 -9.86 14.04 6.25
CA ASP A 120 -8.67 14.62 5.63
C ASP A 120 -7.41 13.85 6.05
N CYS A 121 -7.56 12.79 6.86
CA CYS A 121 -6.46 11.95 7.33
C CYS A 121 -6.43 10.60 6.61
N TYR A 122 -5.23 10.14 6.31
CA TYR A 122 -4.96 8.77 5.92
C TYR A 122 -4.28 8.07 7.10
N PHE A 123 -5.02 7.18 7.77
CA PHE A 123 -4.52 6.41 8.90
C PHE A 123 -3.72 5.21 8.38
N ALA A 124 -2.40 5.23 8.60
CA ALA A 124 -1.47 4.26 8.06
C ALA A 124 -0.91 3.37 9.16
N GLU A 125 -0.82 2.07 8.89
CA GLU A 125 -0.20 1.05 9.76
C GLU A 125 1.34 1.11 9.69
N ILE A 126 1.90 2.30 9.89
CA ILE A 126 3.33 2.61 9.88
C ILE A 126 3.72 3.32 11.17
N ALA A 127 4.99 3.26 11.55
CA ALA A 127 5.54 3.93 12.72
C ALA A 127 5.97 5.36 12.41
N HIS A 128 6.53 5.58 11.23
CA HIS A 128 7.01 6.87 10.76
C HIS A 128 6.49 7.14 9.34
N SER A 129 6.09 8.38 9.06
CA SER A 129 5.71 8.81 7.70
C SER A 129 6.92 9.11 6.82
N THR A 130 7.93 8.23 6.84
CA THR A 130 9.10 8.35 5.97
C THR A 130 8.86 7.66 4.63
N VAL A 131 9.66 7.99 3.62
CA VAL A 131 9.57 7.39 2.30
C VAL A 131 9.73 5.86 2.35
N GLU A 132 10.60 5.36 3.21
CA GLU A 132 10.88 3.93 3.38
C GLU A 132 9.65 3.16 3.86
N GLU A 133 9.00 3.61 4.95
CA GLU A 133 7.84 2.91 5.49
C GLU A 133 6.60 3.04 4.59
N ILE A 134 6.42 4.21 3.98
CA ILE A 134 5.36 4.43 3.01
C ILE A 134 5.56 3.48 1.81
N SER A 135 6.81 3.23 1.39
CA SER A 135 7.10 2.28 0.30
C SER A 135 6.69 0.84 0.67
N LEU A 136 6.92 0.41 1.90
CA LEU A 136 6.52 -0.93 2.37
C LEU A 136 5.00 -1.10 2.47
N MET A 137 4.29 -0.05 2.90
CA MET A 137 2.83 -0.02 2.88
C MET A 137 2.29 -0.06 1.43
N LEU A 138 2.87 0.75 0.54
CA LEU A 138 2.47 0.78 -0.88
C LEU A 138 2.72 -0.57 -1.55
N TYR A 139 3.83 -1.24 -1.26
CA TYR A 139 4.10 -2.60 -1.71
C TYR A 139 2.92 -3.53 -1.39
N GLY A 140 2.50 -3.61 -0.12
CA GLY A 140 1.42 -4.51 0.28
C GLY A 140 0.12 -4.27 -0.48
N ARG A 141 -0.26 -3.00 -0.66
CA ARG A 141 -1.49 -2.60 -1.39
C ARG A 141 -1.40 -2.91 -2.87
N ILE A 142 -0.23 -2.73 -3.47
CA ILE A 142 0.00 -3.03 -4.88
C ILE A 142 0.00 -4.55 -5.10
N MET A 143 0.64 -5.33 -4.24
CA MET A 143 0.70 -6.79 -4.34
C MET A 143 -0.69 -7.43 -4.20
N GLU A 144 -1.52 -6.90 -3.29
CA GLU A 144 -2.93 -7.28 -3.21
C GLU A 144 -3.67 -6.97 -4.51
N GLY A 145 -3.55 -5.74 -5.02
CA GLY A 145 -4.25 -5.33 -6.24
C GLY A 145 -3.80 -6.05 -7.52
N LEU A 146 -2.51 -6.40 -7.62
CA LEU A 146 -1.96 -7.18 -8.74
C LEU A 146 -2.33 -8.66 -8.64
N GLY A 147 -2.49 -9.18 -7.43
CA GLY A 147 -2.73 -10.58 -7.14
C GLY A 147 -1.45 -11.40 -7.20
N VAL A 148 -0.92 -11.78 -6.03
CA VAL A 148 0.34 -12.55 -5.90
C VAL A 148 0.33 -13.86 -6.69
N GLY A 149 -0.77 -14.62 -6.67
CA GLY A 149 -0.88 -15.84 -7.46
C GLY A 149 -0.78 -15.60 -8.98
N LYS A 150 -1.24 -14.45 -9.47
CA LYS A 150 -1.08 -14.05 -10.88
C LYS A 150 0.37 -13.70 -11.20
N LEU A 151 1.07 -13.04 -10.29
CA LEU A 151 2.49 -12.71 -10.45
C LEU A 151 3.33 -14.00 -10.50
N LEU A 152 3.17 -14.88 -9.50
CA LEU A 152 3.87 -16.17 -9.44
C LEU A 152 3.53 -17.06 -10.63
N GLY A 153 2.27 -17.10 -11.07
CA GLY A 153 1.85 -17.83 -12.26
C GLY A 153 2.49 -17.34 -13.57
N ARG A 154 3.05 -16.12 -13.58
CA ARG A 154 3.85 -15.57 -14.68
C ARG A 154 5.36 -15.67 -14.44
N GLY A 155 5.78 -16.34 -13.38
CA GLY A 155 7.18 -16.49 -12.98
C GLY A 155 7.79 -15.19 -12.42
N ILE A 156 6.98 -14.22 -12.01
CA ILE A 156 7.48 -13.00 -11.40
C ILE A 156 7.85 -13.33 -9.95
N ASP A 157 9.13 -13.24 -9.64
CA ASP A 157 9.70 -13.67 -8.35
C ASP A 157 10.11 -12.50 -7.45
N ARG A 158 10.15 -11.27 -8.00
CA ARG A 158 10.63 -10.10 -7.30
C ARG A 158 10.03 -8.81 -7.82
N VAL A 159 9.81 -7.89 -6.89
CA VAL A 159 9.30 -6.55 -7.15
C VAL A 159 10.20 -5.54 -6.49
N VAL A 160 10.50 -4.45 -7.19
CA VAL A 160 11.09 -3.25 -6.61
C VAL A 160 10.03 -2.16 -6.58
N ILE A 161 9.82 -1.57 -5.41
CA ILE A 161 9.00 -0.36 -5.25
C ILE A 161 9.95 0.81 -5.05
N GLY A 162 9.79 1.85 -5.86
CA GLY A 162 10.46 3.14 -5.69
C GLY A 162 9.47 4.22 -5.31
N LEU A 163 9.83 5.07 -4.35
CA LEU A 163 9.04 6.21 -3.93
C LEU A 163 9.94 7.43 -3.76
N SER A 164 9.59 8.51 -4.45
CA SER A 164 10.30 9.79 -4.38
C SER A 164 9.41 10.86 -3.75
N GLU A 165 9.94 11.61 -2.78
CA GLU A 165 9.27 12.76 -2.16
C GLU A 165 9.71 14.11 -2.74
N ALA A 166 10.91 14.16 -3.33
CA ALA A 166 11.47 15.32 -4.00
C ALA A 166 12.47 14.90 -5.09
N LEU A 167 12.79 15.82 -6.01
CA LEU A 167 13.77 15.56 -7.07
C LEU A 167 15.12 15.16 -6.46
N GLY A 168 15.61 13.97 -6.81
CA GLY A 168 16.88 13.44 -6.31
C GLY A 168 16.80 12.79 -4.91
N GLN A 169 15.60 12.65 -4.34
CA GLN A 169 15.35 12.00 -3.06
C GLN A 169 14.32 10.89 -3.27
N GLU A 170 14.79 9.64 -3.26
CA GLU A 170 14.00 8.45 -3.55
C GLU A 170 14.47 7.28 -2.68
N SER A 171 13.51 6.52 -2.16
CA SER A 171 13.76 5.20 -1.57
C SER A 171 13.38 4.13 -2.58
N THR A 172 14.15 3.05 -2.61
CA THR A 172 13.80 1.83 -3.35
C THR A 172 13.92 0.63 -2.43
N VAL A 173 12.97 -0.29 -2.53
CA VAL A 173 13.00 -1.55 -1.78
C VAL A 173 12.69 -2.70 -2.71
N GLU A 174 13.57 -3.70 -2.71
CA GLU A 174 13.42 -4.94 -3.44
C GLU A 174 12.83 -6.01 -2.51
N ILE A 175 11.73 -6.63 -2.93
CA ILE A 175 11.00 -7.61 -2.11
C ILE A 175 10.66 -8.83 -2.97
N PRO A 176 10.97 -10.05 -2.49
CA PRO A 176 10.56 -11.28 -3.18
C PRO A 176 9.04 -11.44 -3.16
N VAL A 177 8.50 -11.95 -4.27
CA VAL A 177 7.09 -12.35 -4.35
C VAL A 177 6.97 -13.73 -3.72
N VAL A 178 6.20 -13.83 -2.64
CA VAL A 178 6.03 -15.07 -1.87
C VAL A 178 4.59 -15.56 -1.94
N GLU A 179 4.42 -16.87 -2.12
CA GLU A 179 3.09 -17.49 -2.08
C GLU A 179 2.45 -17.29 -0.70
N GLY A 180 1.13 -17.07 -0.68
CA GLY A 180 0.39 -16.83 0.56
C GLY A 180 0.59 -15.44 1.16
N PHE A 181 1.17 -14.48 0.43
CA PHE A 181 1.26 -13.09 0.88
C PHE A 181 -0.12 -12.53 1.29
N ASP A 182 -0.21 -12.06 2.54
CA ASP A 182 -1.37 -11.39 3.10
C ASP A 182 -1.00 -9.95 3.50
N ARG A 183 -1.75 -8.99 2.96
CA ARG A 183 -1.47 -7.55 3.12
C ARG A 183 -1.74 -7.06 4.54
N GLU A 184 -2.72 -7.63 5.24
CA GLU A 184 -3.06 -7.23 6.61
C GLU A 184 -2.04 -7.76 7.61
N GLU A 185 -1.62 -9.01 7.46
CA GLU A 185 -0.53 -9.59 8.23
C GLU A 185 0.80 -8.87 7.96
N TRP A 186 1.08 -8.52 6.71
CA TRP A 186 2.24 -7.71 6.33
C TRP A 186 2.29 -6.38 7.11
N GLU A 187 1.20 -5.62 7.11
CA GLU A 187 1.10 -4.36 7.86
C GLU A 187 1.15 -4.61 9.39
N ARG A 188 0.35 -5.55 9.90
CA ARG A 188 0.23 -5.87 11.34
C ARG A 188 1.55 -6.33 11.98
N THR A 189 2.38 -7.04 11.23
CA THR A 189 3.66 -7.58 11.74
C THR A 189 4.79 -6.56 11.69
N GLY A 190 4.56 -5.34 11.17
CA GLY A 190 5.62 -4.38 10.91
C GLY A 190 6.49 -4.84 9.73
N PHE A 191 5.83 -5.27 8.66
CA PHE A 191 6.46 -5.72 7.41
C PHE A 191 7.33 -6.96 7.62
N ASN A 192 6.71 -8.02 8.15
CA ASN A 192 7.37 -9.27 8.53
C ASN A 192 8.50 -9.06 9.57
N GLY A 193 8.25 -8.16 10.54
CA GLY A 193 9.22 -7.83 11.59
C GLY A 193 10.41 -7.01 11.10
N PHE A 194 10.41 -6.54 9.85
CA PHE A 194 11.46 -5.65 9.32
C PHE A 194 11.53 -4.35 10.14
N LEU A 195 10.37 -3.82 10.52
CA LEU A 195 10.28 -2.71 11.47
C LEU A 195 9.98 -3.25 12.86
N LYS A 196 10.86 -2.95 13.81
CA LYS A 196 10.62 -3.23 15.23
C LYS A 196 9.54 -2.29 15.74
N ARG A 197 8.53 -2.84 16.42
CA ARG A 197 7.41 -2.03 16.92
C ARG A 197 7.87 -1.07 18.01
N GLY A 198 7.46 0.18 17.87
CA GLY A 198 7.36 1.13 18.97
C GLY A 198 6.04 0.93 19.74
N GLY A 199 6.06 1.13 21.06
CA GLY A 199 4.92 0.90 21.96
C GLY A 199 3.86 2.02 22.00
N GLY A 200 3.46 2.55 20.85
CA GLY A 200 2.46 3.62 20.75
C GLY A 200 1.08 3.26 21.30
N LYS A 201 0.37 4.24 21.86
CA LYS A 201 -1.05 4.11 22.22
C LYS A 201 -1.90 4.78 21.15
N VAL A 202 -2.69 3.97 20.45
CA VAL A 202 -3.73 4.46 19.54
C VAL A 202 -5.07 3.97 20.04
N GLU A 203 -6.00 4.89 20.24
CA GLU A 203 -7.33 4.58 20.76
C GLU A 203 -8.39 5.27 19.89
N PHE A 204 -9.10 4.47 19.09
CA PHE A 204 -10.20 4.91 18.24
C PHE A 204 -11.47 4.15 18.60
N LYS A 205 -12.62 4.85 18.66
CA LYS A 205 -13.91 4.17 18.65
C LYS A 205 -14.30 3.85 17.20
N GLY A 206 -14.02 2.62 16.76
CA GLY A 206 -14.67 2.04 15.58
C GLY A 206 -14.12 2.42 14.19
N ILE A 207 -12.81 2.57 14.01
CA ILE A 207 -12.22 2.74 12.67
C ILE A 207 -11.67 1.38 12.18
N SER A 208 -12.31 0.79 11.17
CA SER A 208 -11.69 -0.25 10.35
C SER A 208 -10.64 0.38 9.43
N CYS A 209 -9.48 -0.26 9.30
CA CYS A 209 -8.43 0.06 8.31
C CYS A 209 -9.03 0.49 6.96
N GLY A 210 -8.44 1.55 6.39
CA GLY A 210 -8.95 2.36 5.28
C GLY A 210 -9.55 1.57 4.11
N ARG A 211 -10.83 1.23 4.24
CA ARG A 211 -11.72 0.96 3.13
C ARG A 211 -12.16 2.33 2.64
N CYS A 212 -11.55 2.80 1.54
CA CYS A 212 -12.13 3.91 0.79
C CYS A 212 -13.62 3.60 0.57
N GLY A 213 -14.49 4.59 0.67
CA GLY A 213 -15.94 4.47 0.42
C GLY A 213 -16.31 4.15 -1.03
N CYS A 214 -15.50 3.31 -1.68
CA CYS A 214 -15.68 2.74 -3.00
C CYS A 214 -16.59 1.51 -2.83
N GLN A 215 -17.89 1.64 -3.09
CA GLN A 215 -18.81 0.49 -3.15
C GLN A 215 -18.36 -0.48 -4.25
N CYS A 216 -17.60 -1.52 -3.89
CA CYS A 216 -17.50 -2.73 -4.71
C CYS A 216 -18.74 -3.58 -4.40
N GLY A 217 -19.57 -3.82 -5.42
CA GLY A 217 -20.88 -4.43 -5.28
C GLY A 217 -20.85 -5.79 -4.59
N GLU A 218 -21.67 -5.93 -3.55
CA GLU A 218 -22.06 -7.23 -3.03
C GLU A 218 -22.87 -7.95 -4.11
N GLY A 219 -22.24 -8.92 -4.77
CA GLY A 219 -22.96 -9.96 -5.51
C GLY A 219 -23.80 -10.75 -4.52
N LYS A 220 -25.08 -10.38 -4.36
CA LYS A 220 -26.06 -11.22 -3.66
C LYS A 220 -26.33 -12.46 -4.48
N GLY A 221 -25.59 -13.53 -4.21
CA GLY A 221 -26.09 -14.88 -4.36
C GLY A 221 -27.22 -15.09 -3.37
N LYS A 222 -28.46 -15.21 -3.86
CA LYS A 222 -29.55 -15.85 -3.12
C LYS A 222 -29.94 -17.12 -3.86
N GLY A 223 -29.43 -18.24 -3.37
CA GLY A 223 -30.07 -19.54 -3.53
C GLY A 223 -31.04 -19.77 -2.36
N GLY A 224 -32.15 -20.45 -2.65
CA GLY A 224 -32.90 -21.24 -1.67
C GLY A 224 -34.29 -20.72 -1.28
N GLY A 225 -35.32 -21.43 -1.75
CA GLY A 225 -36.31 -22.03 -0.84
C GLY A 225 -37.66 -21.34 -0.68
N GLU A 226 -38.65 -21.89 -1.40
CA GLU A 226 -40.03 -22.27 -0.99
C GLU A 226 -40.92 -21.33 -0.14
N GLY A 227 -42.16 -21.16 -0.61
CA GLY A 227 -43.31 -20.67 0.16
C GLY A 227 -44.53 -20.47 -0.75
N GLY A 228 -45.51 -21.36 -0.68
CA GLY A 228 -46.67 -21.41 -1.56
C GLY A 228 -47.85 -20.48 -1.22
N GLU A 229 -48.85 -20.58 -2.11
CA GLU A 229 -50.29 -20.31 -1.95
C GLU A 229 -50.82 -18.87 -1.69
N THR A 230 -51.53 -18.30 -2.66
CA THR A 230 -53.03 -18.21 -2.71
C THR A 230 -53.54 -17.06 -3.60
N GLY A 231 -54.67 -17.29 -4.28
CA GLY A 231 -55.57 -16.27 -4.90
C GLY A 231 -55.38 -16.13 -6.41
N GLY A 232 -56.29 -16.55 -7.30
CA GLY A 232 -57.75 -16.54 -7.19
C GLY A 232 -58.30 -15.36 -7.98
N SER A 233 -59.08 -15.67 -9.01
CA SER A 233 -59.68 -14.81 -10.04
C SER A 233 -60.48 -13.61 -9.52
#